data_AF-A0A7H4LXY4-F1
#
_entry.id   AF-A0A7H4LXY4-F1
#
_cell.length_a   1.000
_cell.length_b   1.000
_cell.length_c   1.000
_cell.angle_alpha   90.00
_cell.angle_beta   90.00
_cell.angle_gamma   90.00
#
_symmetry.space_group_name_H-M   'P 1'
#
loop_
_entity.id
_entity.type
_entity.pdbx_description
1 polymer ?
#
loop_
_entity_poly.entity_id
_entity_poly.type
_entity_poly.pdbx_seq_one_letter_code
_entity_poly.pdbx_strand_id
1 'polypeptide(L)'
;MLNIKIIKRLCIVVLVFFSLVIRQGVGAEFSASFKGVDIQEFINTVSKNLNKTIIIDPAVHGTITVRSYDRLNDEQYYQFFLSVLDVYGFAVVDMKNGVLKVVRAKDAKPRRYLLPAMLNREREMKSWRALCPSIMCLPVIWSRYFVN
;
A
#
# COMPACT_ATOMS: atom_id res chain seq x y z
N MET A 1 -22.43 -48.16 10.03
CA MET A 1 -22.92 -46.86 10.56
C MET A 1 -21.78 -46.22 11.33
N LEU A 2 -21.02 -45.29 10.71
CA LEU A 2 -19.92 -44.62 11.41
C LEU A 2 -20.47 -43.79 12.59
N ASN A 3 -19.93 -44.02 13.79
CA ASN A 3 -20.46 -43.48 15.04
C ASN A 3 -20.25 -41.95 15.13
N ILE A 4 -21.32 -41.20 15.36
CA ILE A 4 -21.30 -39.73 15.42
C ILE A 4 -20.30 -39.17 16.46
N LYS A 5 -19.96 -39.96 17.49
CA LYS A 5 -18.93 -39.62 18.49
C LYS A 5 -17.51 -39.67 17.92
N ILE A 6 -17.25 -40.56 16.97
CA ILE A 6 -15.94 -40.71 16.30
C ILE A 6 -15.72 -39.53 15.35
N ILE A 7 -16.76 -39.14 14.60
CA ILE A 7 -16.69 -37.99 13.67
C ILE A 7 -16.36 -36.69 14.42
N LYS A 8 -16.99 -36.45 15.57
CA LYS A 8 -16.72 -35.25 16.39
C LYS A 8 -15.30 -35.20 16.94
N ARG A 9 -14.75 -36.34 17.38
CA ARG A 9 -13.35 -36.41 17.87
C ARG A 9 -12.36 -36.17 16.75
N LEU A 10 -12.63 -36.70 15.55
CA LEU A 10 -11.77 -36.51 14.38
C LEU A 10 -11.74 -35.06 13.92
N CYS A 11 -12.91 -34.38 13.88
CA CYS A 11 -12.98 -32.96 13.50
C CYS A 11 -12.17 -32.04 14.44
N ILE A 12 -12.20 -32.30 15.76
CA ILE A 12 -11.46 -31.47 16.72
C ILE A 12 -9.95 -31.65 16.53
N VAL A 13 -9.48 -32.88 16.32
CA VAL A 13 -8.07 -33.15 16.07
C VAL A 13 -7.60 -32.50 14.78
N VAL A 14 -8.39 -32.57 13.70
CA VAL A 14 -8.09 -31.92 12.41
C VAL A 14 -8.04 -30.40 12.53
N LEU A 15 -8.97 -29.78 13.26
CA LEU A 15 -9.00 -28.32 13.47
C LEU A 15 -7.79 -27.82 14.29
N VAL A 16 -7.38 -28.58 15.31
CA VAL A 16 -6.18 -28.25 16.11
C VAL A 16 -4.90 -28.43 15.29
N PHE A 17 -4.83 -29.48 14.47
CA PHE A 17 -3.67 -29.72 13.59
C PHE A 17 -3.55 -28.65 12.50
N PHE A 18 -4.67 -28.23 11.91
CA PHE A 18 -4.71 -27.18 10.89
C PHE A 18 -4.25 -25.81 11.44
N SER A 19 -4.50 -25.56 12.73
CA SER A 19 -4.06 -24.34 13.41
C SER A 19 -2.55 -24.28 13.66
N LEU A 20 -1.86 -25.43 13.76
CA LEU A 20 -0.41 -25.48 13.96
C LEU A 20 0.39 -25.18 12.68
N VAL A 21 -0.21 -25.41 11.50
CA VAL A 21 0.49 -25.27 10.20
C VAL A 21 0.68 -23.80 9.79
N ILE A 22 -0.02 -22.84 10.41
CA ILE A 22 -0.01 -21.42 10.01
C ILE A 22 1.18 -20.64 10.61
N ARG A 23 2.00 -21.24 11.48
CA ARG A 23 3.05 -20.50 12.18
C ARG A 23 4.43 -20.66 11.51
N GLN A 24 4.78 -19.62 10.75
CA GLN A 24 6.10 -18.97 10.59
C GLN A 24 6.52 -18.83 9.13
N GLY A 25 6.14 -17.70 8.52
CA GLY A 25 6.90 -17.16 7.41
C GLY A 25 8.22 -16.65 7.94
N VAL A 26 9.28 -17.44 7.79
CA VAL A 26 10.66 -16.99 7.99
C VAL A 26 11.01 -16.14 6.77
N GLY A 27 10.58 -14.89 6.78
CA GLY A 27 10.90 -13.90 5.75
C GLY A 27 12.33 -13.40 5.95
N ALA A 28 12.99 -13.03 4.85
CA ALA A 28 14.29 -12.37 4.94
C ALA A 28 14.16 -11.07 5.75
N GLU A 29 15.01 -10.92 6.76
CA GLU A 29 15.05 -9.76 7.63
C GLU A 29 16.03 -8.72 7.08
N PHE A 30 15.52 -7.55 6.69
CA PHE A 30 16.30 -6.44 6.19
C PHE A 30 16.41 -5.32 7.22
N SER A 31 17.63 -4.82 7.42
CA SER A 31 17.87 -3.59 8.17
C SER A 31 18.67 -2.63 7.28
N ALA A 32 18.24 -1.38 7.23
CA ALA A 32 18.87 -0.37 6.39
C ALA A 32 19.12 0.94 7.14
N SER A 33 20.34 1.46 7.03
CA SER A 33 20.77 2.72 7.59
C SER A 33 21.57 3.48 6.54
N PHE A 34 20.99 4.54 5.99
CA PHE A 34 21.58 5.41 5.00
C PHE A 34 21.82 6.78 5.63
N LYS A 35 23.04 7.30 5.51
CA LYS A 35 23.40 8.63 6.02
C LYS A 35 24.11 9.41 4.94
N GLY A 36 23.49 10.49 4.47
CA GLY A 36 24.09 11.35 3.44
C GLY A 36 24.30 10.67 2.10
N VAL A 37 23.43 9.72 1.74
CA VAL A 37 23.56 8.91 0.51
C VAL A 37 22.73 9.57 -0.60
N ASP A 38 23.18 9.48 -1.85
CA ASP A 38 22.39 9.97 -2.99
C ASP A 38 21.14 9.09 -3.19
N ILE A 39 20.03 9.71 -3.54
CA ILE A 39 18.75 9.00 -3.72
C ILE A 39 18.84 7.91 -4.81
N GLN A 40 19.67 8.09 -5.84
CA GLN A 40 19.84 7.08 -6.89
C GLN A 40 20.52 5.83 -6.34
N GLU A 41 21.54 5.99 -5.48
CA GLU A 41 22.23 4.88 -4.82
C GLU A 41 21.31 4.13 -3.86
N PHE A 42 20.46 4.85 -3.12
CA PHE A 42 19.42 4.25 -2.29
C PHE A 42 18.46 3.39 -3.11
N ILE A 43 17.87 3.95 -4.18
CA ILE A 43 16.95 3.23 -5.06
C ILE A 43 17.64 1.99 -5.65
N ASN A 44 18.90 2.12 -6.07
CA ASN A 44 19.68 1.01 -6.61
C ASN A 44 19.98 -0.10 -5.59
N THR A 45 20.18 0.25 -4.32
CA THR A 45 20.40 -0.73 -3.25
C THR A 45 19.11 -1.47 -2.93
N VAL A 46 18.01 -0.74 -2.82
CA VAL A 46 16.68 -1.32 -2.55
C VAL A 46 16.23 -2.20 -3.71
N SER A 47 16.43 -1.76 -4.96
CA SER A 47 16.02 -2.50 -6.16
C SER A 47 16.73 -3.85 -6.27
N LYS A 48 18.03 -3.89 -5.93
CA LYS A 48 18.83 -5.12 -5.85
C LYS A 48 18.31 -6.07 -4.78
N ASN A 49 18.06 -5.58 -3.57
CA ASN A 49 17.56 -6.41 -2.47
C ASN A 49 16.18 -7.01 -2.78
N LEU A 50 15.30 -6.24 -3.43
CA LEU A 50 13.95 -6.68 -3.81
C LEU A 50 13.89 -7.42 -5.15
N ASN A 51 14.99 -7.53 -5.89
CA ASN A 51 15.06 -8.06 -7.26
C ASN A 51 14.02 -7.43 -8.20
N LYS A 52 13.86 -6.10 -8.14
CA LYS A 52 12.93 -5.33 -9.00
C LYS A 52 13.69 -4.45 -9.96
N THR A 53 13.26 -4.41 -11.22
CA THR A 53 13.77 -3.47 -12.21
C THR A 53 13.11 -2.11 -12.01
N ILE A 54 13.91 -1.08 -11.74
CA ILE A 54 13.45 0.30 -11.51
C ILE A 54 14.09 1.23 -12.52
N ILE A 55 13.27 2.03 -13.21
CA ILE A 55 13.70 3.12 -14.09
C ILE A 55 13.62 4.42 -13.31
N ILE A 56 14.75 5.09 -13.16
CA ILE A 56 14.87 6.37 -12.45
C ILE A 56 14.77 7.50 -13.46
N ASP A 57 13.86 8.45 -13.22
CA ASP A 57 13.77 9.67 -14.03
C ASP A 57 14.97 10.58 -13.73
N PRO A 58 15.59 11.21 -14.75
CA PRO A 58 16.76 12.08 -14.53
C PRO A 58 16.45 13.28 -13.63
N ALA A 59 15.19 13.63 -13.39
CA ALA A 59 14.85 14.69 -12.47
C ALA A 59 14.89 14.29 -10.98
N VAL A 60 15.18 13.02 -10.67
CA VAL A 60 15.27 12.47 -9.31
C VAL A 60 16.70 12.58 -8.82
N HIS A 61 16.95 13.62 -8.03
CA HIS A 61 18.23 13.91 -7.41
C HIS A 61 18.02 14.41 -5.98
N GLY A 62 19.02 14.21 -5.13
CA GLY A 62 19.02 14.70 -3.76
C GLY A 62 19.70 13.74 -2.81
N THR A 63 20.00 14.24 -1.61
CA THR A 63 20.62 13.45 -0.55
C THR A 63 19.57 12.98 0.43
N ILE A 64 19.62 11.71 0.80
CA ILE A 64 18.72 11.12 1.79
C ILE A 64 19.48 10.71 3.06
N THR A 65 18.77 10.76 4.18
CA THR A 65 19.22 10.18 5.44
C THR A 65 18.04 9.48 6.08
N VAL A 66 18.14 8.16 6.24
CA VAL A 66 17.08 7.33 6.83
C VAL A 66 17.72 6.21 7.63
N ARG A 67 17.18 5.94 8.82
CA ARG A 67 17.67 4.90 9.72
C ARG A 67 16.50 4.04 10.19
N SER A 68 16.56 2.74 9.92
CA SER A 68 15.71 1.74 10.57
C SER A 68 16.48 1.08 11.72
N TYR A 69 15.85 0.97 12.89
CA TYR A 69 16.36 0.16 14.01
C TYR A 69 15.80 -1.27 13.96
N ASP A 70 14.64 -1.44 13.32
CA ASP A 70 13.93 -2.71 13.27
C ASP A 70 14.33 -3.53 12.04
N ARG A 71 14.12 -4.84 12.18
CA ARG A 71 14.26 -5.82 11.10
C ARG A 71 12.94 -5.91 10.36
N LEU A 72 12.98 -5.66 9.06
CA LEU A 72 11.80 -5.57 8.19
C LEU A 72 11.75 -6.79 7.27
N ASN A 73 10.57 -7.39 7.11
CA ASN A 73 10.34 -8.40 6.07
C ASN A 73 10.29 -7.76 4.66
N ASP A 74 10.40 -8.54 3.59
CA ASP A 74 10.35 -8.06 2.19
C ASP A 74 9.21 -7.05 1.91
N GLU A 75 7.99 -7.37 2.34
CA GLU A 75 6.80 -6.54 2.14
C GLU A 75 6.87 -5.22 2.93
N GLN A 76 7.37 -5.28 4.16
CA GLN A 76 7.57 -4.11 5.00
C GLN A 76 8.72 -3.24 4.48
N TYR A 77 9.76 -3.86 3.95
CA TYR A 77 10.89 -3.18 3.34
C TYR A 77 10.45 -2.42 2.08
N TYR A 78 9.57 -3.02 1.26
CA TYR A 78 8.95 -2.32 0.14
C TYR A 78 8.06 -1.15 0.60
N GLN A 79 7.23 -1.35 1.61
CA GLN A 79 6.39 -0.28 2.15
C GLN A 79 7.22 0.88 2.71
N PHE A 80 8.31 0.56 3.41
CA PHE A 80 9.27 1.54 3.90
C PHE A 80 9.91 2.34 2.76
N PHE A 81 10.32 1.67 1.69
CA PHE A 81 10.82 2.33 0.48
C PHE A 81 9.82 3.33 -0.10
N LEU A 82 8.54 2.96 -0.20
CA LEU A 82 7.48 3.86 -0.67
C LEU A 82 7.33 5.09 0.25
N SER A 83 7.29 4.86 1.57
CA SER A 83 7.16 5.95 2.55
C SER A 83 8.35 6.92 2.51
N VAL A 84 9.57 6.41 2.33
CA VAL A 84 10.75 7.27 2.17
C VAL A 84 10.61 8.12 0.91
N LEU A 85 10.29 7.52 -0.24
CA LEU A 85 10.13 8.28 -1.48
C LEU A 85 9.05 9.37 -1.38
N ASP A 86 7.93 9.07 -0.71
CA ASP A 86 6.82 10.01 -0.51
C ASP A 86 7.26 11.23 0.33
N VAL A 87 8.01 11.02 1.41
CA VAL A 87 8.55 12.12 2.24
C VAL A 87 9.46 13.06 1.46
N TYR A 88 10.25 12.52 0.52
CA TYR A 88 11.11 13.34 -0.35
C TYR A 88 10.38 13.89 -1.59
N GLY A 89 9.07 13.64 -1.75
CA GLY A 89 8.25 14.16 -2.85
C GLY A 89 8.42 13.40 -4.17
N PHE A 90 8.77 12.12 -4.10
CA PHE A 90 8.87 11.21 -5.23
C PHE A 90 7.75 10.17 -5.18
N ALA A 91 7.36 9.67 -6.34
CA ALA A 91 6.33 8.66 -6.48
C ALA A 91 6.83 7.51 -7.37
N VAL A 92 6.39 6.31 -7.04
CA VAL A 92 6.63 5.10 -7.84
C VAL A 92 5.40 4.83 -8.69
N VAL A 93 5.61 4.63 -9.98
CA VAL A 93 4.55 4.31 -10.95
C VAL A 93 4.86 2.97 -11.58
N ASP A 94 3.99 1.99 -11.36
CA ASP A 94 4.08 0.69 -12.02
C ASP A 94 3.91 0.84 -13.53
N MET A 95 4.82 0.29 -14.32
CA MET A 95 4.68 0.18 -15.77
C MET A 95 4.15 -1.21 -16.16
N LYS A 96 3.92 -1.41 -17.47
CA LYS A 96 3.60 -2.74 -18.00
C LYS A 96 4.81 -3.65 -17.75
N ASN A 97 4.56 -4.91 -17.39
CA ASN A 97 5.56 -5.98 -17.20
C ASN A 97 6.35 -5.95 -15.88
N GLY A 98 5.83 -5.31 -14.82
CA GLY A 98 6.44 -5.36 -13.49
C GLY A 98 7.69 -4.49 -13.31
N VAL A 99 7.93 -3.56 -14.24
CA VAL A 99 8.97 -2.53 -14.12
C VAL A 99 8.39 -1.33 -13.37
N LEU A 100 9.14 -0.81 -12.40
CA LEU A 100 8.76 0.37 -11.63
C LEU A 100 9.41 1.62 -12.23
N LYS A 101 8.69 2.73 -12.32
CA LYS A 101 9.26 4.04 -12.68
C LYS A 101 9.22 4.96 -11.47
N VAL A 102 10.36 5.52 -11.06
CA VAL A 102 10.42 6.56 -10.02
C VAL A 102 10.41 7.93 -10.70
N VAL A 103 9.48 8.80 -10.30
CA VAL A 103 9.30 10.14 -10.83
C VAL A 103 9.06 11.12 -9.68
N ARG A 104 9.22 12.42 -9.91
CA ARG A 104 8.76 13.43 -8.94
C ARG A 104 7.25 13.38 -8.81
N ALA A 105 6.70 13.58 -7.61
CA ALA A 105 5.26 13.53 -7.37
C ALA A 105 4.46 14.48 -8.28
N LYS A 106 5.02 15.65 -8.62
CA LYS A 106 4.42 16.61 -9.57
C LYS A 106 4.33 16.08 -11.01
N ASP A 107 5.27 15.23 -11.41
CA ASP A 107 5.39 14.65 -12.75
C ASP A 107 4.74 13.25 -12.81
N ALA A 108 4.44 12.69 -11.63
CA ALA A 108 3.66 11.48 -11.46
C ALA A 108 2.23 11.76 -11.92
N LYS A 109 1.97 11.64 -13.22
CA LYS A 109 0.63 11.33 -13.68
C LYS A 109 0.31 9.98 -13.08
N PRO A 110 -0.56 9.87 -12.06
CA PRO A 110 -1.04 8.55 -11.68
C PRO A 110 -1.56 7.96 -12.97
N ARG A 111 -1.09 6.75 -13.32
CA ARG A 111 -1.75 5.98 -14.36
C ARG A 111 -3.21 5.95 -13.94
N ARG A 112 -4.01 6.77 -14.61
CA ARG A 112 -5.45 6.79 -14.48
C ARG A 112 -5.98 5.55 -15.18
N TYR A 113 -5.51 4.39 -14.75
CA TYR A 113 -6.25 3.17 -14.93
C TYR A 113 -7.36 3.24 -13.90
N LEU A 114 -8.55 3.56 -14.44
CA LEU A 114 -9.87 3.43 -13.82
C LEU A 114 -10.28 4.58 -12.87
N LEU A 115 -10.91 5.60 -13.45
CA LEU A 115 -12.16 6.09 -12.85
C LEU A 115 -13.13 4.91 -12.85
N PRO A 116 -13.54 4.38 -11.67
CA PRO A 116 -14.96 4.33 -11.40
C PRO A 116 -15.33 4.62 -9.93
N ALA A 117 -14.38 4.70 -8.99
CA ALA A 117 -14.73 4.95 -7.58
C ALA A 117 -15.09 6.44 -7.32
N MET A 118 -14.44 7.37 -8.02
CA MET A 118 -14.70 8.81 -7.86
C MET A 118 -15.92 9.30 -8.66
N LEU A 119 -16.28 8.66 -9.78
CA LEU A 119 -17.45 9.05 -10.57
C LEU A 119 -18.79 8.57 -9.95
N ASN A 120 -18.75 7.63 -9.01
CA ASN A 120 -19.98 7.15 -8.36
C ASN A 120 -20.48 8.14 -7.30
N ARG A 121 -19.58 8.79 -6.54
CA ARG A 121 -19.98 9.77 -5.52
C ARG A 121 -20.61 11.05 -6.10
N GLU A 122 -20.20 11.48 -7.30
CA GLU A 122 -20.85 12.61 -7.98
C GLU A 122 -22.23 12.26 -8.54
N ARG A 123 -22.45 11.03 -9.00
CA ARG A 123 -23.77 10.58 -9.49
C ARG A 123 -24.79 10.43 -8.35
N GLU A 124 -24.37 9.94 -7.19
CA GLU A 124 -25.21 9.94 -6.00
C GLU A 124 -25.57 11.37 -5.56
N MET A 125 -24.60 12.30 -5.55
CA MET A 125 -24.90 13.71 -5.25
C MET A 125 -25.86 14.40 -6.23
N LYS A 126 -25.91 13.98 -7.50
CA LYS A 126 -26.88 14.51 -8.49
C LYS A 126 -28.26 13.86 -8.36
N SER A 127 -28.34 12.57 -7.99
CA SER A 127 -29.59 11.87 -7.70
C SER A 127 -30.37 12.54 -6.56
N TRP A 128 -29.67 12.89 -5.47
CA TRP A 128 -30.27 13.60 -4.33
C TRP A 128 -30.70 15.03 -4.65
N ARG A 129 -30.12 15.70 -5.67
CA ARG A 129 -30.58 17.02 -6.12
C ARG A 129 -31.86 16.96 -6.95
N ALA A 130 -32.15 15.84 -7.59
CA ALA A 130 -33.39 15.65 -8.36
C ALA A 130 -34.58 15.21 -7.48
N LEU A 131 -34.31 14.68 -6.28
CA LEU A 131 -35.32 14.16 -5.35
C LEU A 131 -35.73 15.15 -4.24
N CYS A 132 -35.20 16.38 -4.22
CA CYS A 132 -35.57 17.39 -3.25
C CYS A 132 -36.26 18.60 -3.90
N PRO A 133 -37.59 18.58 -4.13
CA PRO A 133 -38.30 19.82 -4.46
C PRO A 133 -38.64 20.70 -3.24
N SER A 134 -38.65 20.20 -1.99
CA SER A 134 -39.31 20.98 -0.91
C SER A 134 -38.79 20.84 0.53
N ILE A 135 -37.56 20.40 0.81
CA ILE A 135 -37.05 20.40 2.21
C ILE A 135 -35.75 21.18 2.33
N MET A 136 -35.94 22.46 2.63
CA MET A 136 -34.98 23.35 3.23
C MET A 136 -34.64 22.83 4.64
N CYS A 137 -33.44 22.27 4.86
CA CYS A 137 -32.95 21.93 6.20
C CYS A 137 -31.42 22.13 6.30
N LEU A 138 -31.05 23.38 6.57
CA LEU A 138 -29.96 23.89 7.43
C LEU A 138 -28.49 23.39 7.23
N PRO A 139 -27.53 24.33 7.09
CA PRO A 139 -26.11 24.06 6.81
C PRO A 139 -25.28 23.79 8.09
N VAL A 140 -25.73 22.90 8.98
CA VAL A 140 -25.08 22.72 10.31
C VAL A 140 -24.45 21.32 10.51
N ILE A 141 -24.67 20.37 9.62
CA ILE A 141 -24.16 18.98 9.79
C ILE A 141 -22.95 18.68 8.87
N TRP A 142 -22.55 19.64 8.04
CA TRP A 142 -21.47 19.45 7.06
C TRP A 142 -20.04 19.57 7.63
N SER A 143 -19.89 19.99 8.90
CA SER A 143 -18.57 20.20 9.51
C SER A 143 -18.00 18.98 10.27
N ARG A 144 -18.77 17.89 10.45
CA ARG A 144 -18.36 16.78 11.34
C ARG A 144 -17.82 15.53 10.66
N TYR A 145 -17.80 15.49 9.33
CA TYR A 145 -17.34 14.33 8.55
C TYR A 145 -16.16 14.65 7.61
N PHE A 146 -15.48 15.78 7.83
CA PHE A 146 -14.32 16.21 7.03
C PHE A 146 -13.07 16.51 7.88
N VAL A 147 -12.89 15.78 9.00
CA VAL A 147 -11.59 15.64 9.69
C VAL A 147 -11.51 14.26 10.33
N ASN A 148 -11.06 13.26 9.56
CA ASN A 148 -10.01 12.27 9.88
C ASN A 148 -9.81 11.38 8.66
#